data_AF-A0A502Y2L4-F1
#
_entry.id   AF-A0A502Y2L4-F1
#
_cell.length_a   1.000
_cell.length_b   1.000
_cell.length_c   1.000
_cell.angle_alpha   90.00
_cell.angle_beta   90.00
_cell.angle_gamma   90.00
#
_symmetry.space_group_name_H-M   'P 1'
#
loop_
_entity.id
_entity.type
_entity.pdbx_description
1 polymer ?
#
loop_
_entity_poly.entity_id
_entity_poly.type
_entity_poly.pdbx_seq_one_letter_code
_entity_poly.pdbx_strand_id
1 'polypeptide(L)'
;MTKQDSVPMNDLKRLYQRYQVEIEREVTSTLRSGWWLNGAMGKKFAANFAEFIGVSDCVLVANGTDALELALAAVHAMALGDAKSSWLPMPAATQVAPAGTTTLSPTMSTSRQPAS
;
A
#
# COMPACT_ATOMS: atom_id res chain seq x y z
N MET A 1 32.66 28.15 -34.44
CA MET A 1 31.55 27.26 -34.03
C MET A 1 31.50 27.25 -32.51
N THR A 2 30.68 28.14 -31.92
CA THR A 2 30.46 28.18 -30.47
C THR A 2 29.63 26.97 -30.08
N LYS A 3 30.17 26.11 -29.22
CA LYS A 3 29.45 24.96 -28.68
C LYS A 3 28.26 25.49 -27.90
N GLN A 4 27.05 25.10 -28.30
CA GLN A 4 25.84 25.44 -27.57
C GLN A 4 25.87 24.63 -26.26
N ASP A 5 26.09 25.29 -25.14
CA ASP A 5 26.03 24.65 -23.83
C ASP A 5 24.56 24.40 -23.48
N SER A 6 24.09 23.20 -23.79
CA SER A 6 22.75 22.74 -23.46
C SER A 6 22.62 22.65 -21.94
N VAL A 7 21.69 23.41 -21.35
CA VAL A 7 21.40 23.33 -19.92
C VAL A 7 20.48 22.13 -19.68
N PRO A 8 20.96 21.07 -19.00
CA PRO A 8 20.12 19.93 -18.71
C PRO A 8 19.06 20.30 -17.66
N MET A 9 17.85 19.77 -17.83
CA MET A 9 16.74 19.98 -16.88
C MET A 9 17.06 19.42 -15.48
N ASN A 10 17.81 18.31 -15.41
CA ASN A 10 18.27 17.72 -14.15
C ASN A 10 19.63 17.03 -14.36
N ASP A 11 20.67 17.57 -13.73
CA ASP A 11 22.01 17.01 -13.74
C ASP A 11 22.30 16.21 -12.46
N LEU A 12 21.95 14.92 -12.49
CA LEU A 12 22.20 14.00 -11.38
C LEU A 12 23.68 13.70 -11.18
N LYS A 13 24.51 13.82 -12.23
CA LYS A 13 25.95 13.59 -12.15
C LYS A 13 26.61 14.64 -11.28
N ARG A 14 26.20 15.90 -11.43
CA ARG A 14 26.65 16.99 -10.56
C ARG A 14 26.33 16.74 -9.09
N LEU A 15 25.15 16.20 -8.79
CA LEU A 15 24.77 15.87 -7.40
C LEU A 15 25.63 14.74 -6.85
N TYR A 16 25.84 13.67 -7.63
CA TYR A 16 26.71 12.56 -7.24
C TYR A 16 28.14 13.03 -6.97
N GLN A 17 28.72 13.81 -7.88
CA GLN A 17 30.09 14.34 -7.76
C GLN A 17 30.29 15.16 -6.47
N ARG A 18 29.26 15.89 -6.04
CA ARG A 18 29.32 16.68 -4.81
C ARG A 18 29.48 15.82 -3.55
N TYR A 19 28.90 14.63 -3.53
CA TYR A 19 28.86 13.74 -2.35
C TYR A 19 29.59 12.41 -2.59
N GLN A 20 30.39 12.33 -3.65
CA GLN A 20 30.97 11.09 -4.16
C GLN A 20 31.73 10.31 -3.08
N VAL A 21 32.62 10.99 -2.35
CA VAL A 21 33.47 10.35 -1.33
C VAL A 21 32.63 9.69 -0.23
N GLU A 22 31.57 10.36 0.21
CA GLU A 22 30.68 9.85 1.26
C GLU A 22 29.83 8.69 0.76
N ILE A 23 29.26 8.82 -0.44
CA ILE A 23 28.44 7.77 -1.07
C ILE A 23 29.28 6.51 -1.29
N GLU A 24 30.46 6.63 -1.92
CA GLU A 24 31.32 5.49 -2.22
C GLU A 24 31.81 4.78 -0.95
N ARG A 25 32.10 5.53 0.11
CA ARG A 25 32.46 4.97 1.43
C ARG A 25 31.33 4.09 1.98
N GLU A 26 30.11 4.62 2.06
CA GLU A 26 28.98 3.90 2.66
C GLU A 26 28.54 2.70 1.79
N VAL A 27 28.53 2.86 0.47
CA VAL A 27 28.24 1.78 -0.48
C VAL A 27 29.27 0.66 -0.33
N THR A 28 30.56 0.99 -0.34
CA THR A 28 31.63 -0.01 -0.19
C THR A 28 31.58 -0.72 1.16
N SER A 29 31.32 0.03 2.23
CA SER A 29 31.14 -0.52 3.58
C SER A 29 29.98 -1.51 3.63
N THR A 30 28.82 -1.14 3.06
CA THR A 30 27.63 -1.99 3.00
C THR A 30 27.89 -3.25 2.18
N LEU A 31 28.56 -3.13 1.03
CA LEU A 31 28.91 -4.29 0.21
C LEU A 31 29.84 -5.26 0.95
N ARG A 32 30.88 -4.74 1.61
CA ARG A 32 31.82 -5.53 2.42
C ARG A 32 31.18 -6.19 3.63
N SER A 33 30.11 -5.61 4.18
CA SER A 33 29.38 -6.21 5.31
C SER A 33 28.67 -7.52 4.94
N GLY A 34 28.38 -7.76 3.65
CA GLY A 34 27.59 -8.90 3.20
C GLY A 34 26.09 -8.83 3.55
N TRP A 35 25.63 -7.75 4.19
CA TRP A 35 24.25 -7.58 4.64
C TRP A 35 23.55 -6.44 3.88
N TRP A 36 22.84 -6.78 2.81
CA TRP A 36 22.33 -5.78 1.86
C TRP A 36 20.86 -5.39 2.04
N LEU A 37 20.04 -6.28 2.60
CA LEU A 37 18.59 -6.07 2.76
C LEU A 37 18.24 -5.94 4.25
N ASN A 38 17.36 -5.00 4.58
CA ASN A 38 16.88 -4.77 5.96
C ASN A 38 18.01 -4.63 7.00
N GLY A 39 19.15 -4.08 6.56
CA GLY A 39 20.36 -3.93 7.37
C GLY A 39 20.40 -2.71 8.28
N ALA A 40 21.52 -2.57 8.99
CA ALA A 40 21.77 -1.45 9.89
C ALA A 40 21.66 -0.09 9.19
N MET A 41 22.13 0.02 7.94
CA MET A 41 22.01 1.25 7.16
C MET A 41 20.57 1.66 6.88
N GLY A 42 19.70 0.69 6.54
CA GLY A 42 18.27 0.94 6.36
C GLY A 42 17.62 1.41 7.67
N LYS A 43 17.91 0.74 8.79
CA LYS A 43 17.38 1.16 10.11
C LYS A 43 17.83 2.56 10.50
N LYS A 44 19.11 2.89 10.27
CA LYS A 44 19.66 4.23 10.53
C LYS A 44 19.00 5.28 9.66
N PHE A 45 18.81 5.00 8.36
CA PHE A 45 18.11 5.90 7.46
C PHE A 45 16.66 6.15 7.90
N ALA A 46 15.92 5.09 8.26
CA ALA A 46 14.55 5.20 8.74
C ALA A 46 14.45 6.07 10.01
N ALA A 47 15.34 5.86 10.99
CA ALA A 47 15.37 6.66 12.22
C ALA A 47 15.65 8.14 11.92
N ASN A 48 16.67 8.43 11.11
CA ASN A 48 17.02 9.81 10.74
C ASN A 48 15.89 10.48 9.93
N PHE A 49 15.20 9.72 9.08
CA PHE A 49 14.12 10.24 8.25
C PHE A 49 12.85 10.50 9.08
N ALA A 50 12.54 9.63 10.04
CA ALA A 50 11.46 9.85 11.00
C ALA A 50 11.71 11.12 11.82
N GLU A 51 12.93 11.31 12.32
CA GLU A 51 13.33 12.53 13.03
C GLU A 51 13.23 13.78 12.15
N PHE A 52 13.71 13.69 10.90
CA PHE A 52 13.66 14.82 9.96
C PHE A 52 12.23 15.28 9.65
N ILE A 53 11.28 14.35 9.53
CA ILE A 53 9.86 14.67 9.29
C ILE A 53 9.14 15.05 10.60
N GLY A 54 9.62 14.57 11.76
CA GLY A 54 8.98 14.77 13.06
C GLY A 54 7.89 13.74 13.37
N VAL A 55 8.04 12.50 12.89
CA VAL A 55 7.13 11.37 13.16
C VAL A 55 7.82 10.33 14.05
N SER A 56 7.04 9.46 14.71
CA SER A 56 7.60 8.43 15.58
C SER A 56 8.30 7.32 14.82
N ASP A 57 7.72 6.89 13.69
CA ASP A 57 8.13 5.70 12.97
C ASP A 57 8.23 5.96 11.47
N CYS A 58 9.20 5.30 10.83
CA CYS A 58 9.36 5.28 9.38
C CYS A 58 9.50 3.83 8.91
N VAL A 59 8.63 3.42 7.99
CA VAL A 59 8.69 2.11 7.33
C VAL A 59 9.29 2.30 5.94
N LEU A 60 10.37 1.58 5.66
CA LEU A 60 11.01 1.60 4.34
C LEU A 60 10.34 0.62 3.39
N VAL A 61 10.11 1.09 2.17
CA VAL A 61 9.53 0.32 1.08
C VAL A 61 10.38 0.49 -0.18
N ALA A 62 10.15 -0.32 -1.21
CA ALA A 62 10.96 -0.30 -2.42
C ALA A 62 10.74 0.97 -3.26
N ASN A 63 9.51 1.49 -3.29
CA ASN A 63 9.15 2.67 -4.09
C ASN A 63 7.96 3.44 -3.49
N GLY A 64 7.63 4.60 -4.06
CA GLY A 64 6.54 5.46 -3.59
C GLY A 64 5.14 4.92 -3.84
N THR A 65 4.93 4.12 -4.89
CA THR A 65 3.64 3.48 -5.16
C THR A 65 3.33 2.44 -4.09
N ASP A 66 4.29 1.59 -3.75
CA ASP A 66 4.16 0.60 -2.66
C ASP A 66 3.88 1.31 -1.32
N ALA A 67 4.51 2.47 -1.10
CA ALA A 67 4.26 3.27 0.11
C ALA A 67 2.79 3.67 0.21
N LEU A 68 2.21 4.17 -0.88
CA LEU A 68 0.83 4.60 -0.93
C LEU A 68 -0.14 3.43 -0.85
N GLU A 69 0.14 2.33 -1.55
CA GLU A 69 -0.67 1.11 -1.49
C GLU A 69 -0.73 0.56 -0.06
N LEU A 70 0.42 0.42 0.60
CA LEU A 70 0.48 -0.06 1.99
C LEU A 70 -0.18 0.91 2.97
N ALA A 71 -0.01 2.23 2.79
CA ALA A 71 -0.66 3.23 3.64
C ALA A 71 -2.19 3.15 3.53
N LEU A 72 -2.73 3.07 2.31
CA LEU A 72 -4.17 2.94 2.10
C LEU A 72 -4.71 1.61 2.61
N ALA A 73 -3.99 0.50 2.37
CA ALA A 73 -4.34 -0.81 2.89
C ALA A 73 -4.37 -0.83 4.42
N ALA A 74 -3.41 -0.20 5.09
CA ALA A 74 -3.38 -0.09 6.54
C ALA A 74 -4.56 0.71 7.09
N VAL A 75 -4.89 1.86 6.48
CA VAL A 75 -6.06 2.66 6.86
C VAL A 75 -7.35 1.89 6.67
N HIS A 76 -7.48 1.19 5.54
CA HIS A 76 -8.65 0.34 5.26
C HIS A 76 -8.79 -0.80 6.28
N ALA A 77 -7.69 -1.49 6.59
CA ALA A 77 -7.67 -2.55 7.59
C ALA A 77 -8.05 -2.04 9.00
N MET A 78 -7.59 -0.84 9.39
CA MET A 78 -7.97 -0.21 10.65
C MET A 78 -9.46 0.17 10.67
N ALA A 79 -10.00 0.68 9.55
CA ALA A 79 -11.41 1.09 9.45
C ALA A 79 -12.37 -0.11 9.46
N LEU A 80 -11.95 -1.26 8.93
CA LEU A 80 -12.73 -2.51 8.94
C LEU A 80 -12.54 -3.36 10.21
N GLY A 81 -11.66 -2.95 11.11
CA GLY A 81 -11.46 -3.45 12.47
C GLY A 81 -11.73 -4.95 12.66
N ASP A 82 -10.69 -5.78 12.63
CA ASP A 82 -10.70 -7.19 13.07
C ASP A 82 -11.87 -8.07 12.53
N ALA A 83 -12.52 -7.64 11.45
CA ALA A 83 -13.41 -8.48 10.65
C ALA A 83 -12.55 -9.47 9.86
N LYS A 84 -11.97 -10.44 10.59
CA LYS A 84 -11.49 -11.69 10.01
C LYS A 84 -12.59 -12.22 9.09
N SER A 85 -12.19 -12.57 7.87
CA SER A 85 -12.99 -13.15 6.81
C SER A 85 -13.94 -12.19 6.09
N SER A 86 -13.46 -11.63 4.98
CA SER A 86 -14.05 -11.93 3.67
C SER A 86 -13.14 -11.32 2.63
N TRP A 87 -12.49 -12.18 1.85
CA TRP A 87 -11.94 -11.78 0.56
C TRP A 87 -13.04 -10.98 -0.19
N LEU A 88 -12.72 -9.73 -0.51
CA LEU A 88 -13.53 -8.76 -1.28
C LEU A 88 -15.06 -8.69 -1.01
N PRO A 89 -15.55 -7.64 -0.35
CA PRO A 89 -16.83 -7.05 -0.76
C PRO A 89 -16.58 -6.21 -2.01
N MET A 90 -16.71 -6.84 -3.18
CA MET A 90 -17.08 -6.12 -4.41
C MET A 90 -18.36 -5.32 -4.09
N PRO A 91 -18.45 -4.02 -4.41
CA PRO A 91 -19.69 -3.28 -4.20
C PRO A 91 -20.81 -3.97 -4.98
N ALA A 92 -21.83 -4.44 -4.26
CA ALA A 92 -23.03 -5.09 -4.79
C ALA A 92 -23.95 -4.10 -5.55
N ALA A 93 -23.38 -3.22 -6.37
CA ALA A 93 -24.14 -2.27 -7.20
C ALA A 93 -24.69 -2.91 -8.50
N THR A 94 -24.47 -4.21 -8.71
CA THR A 94 -24.90 -4.90 -9.95
C THR A 94 -25.75 -6.14 -9.68
N GLN A 95 -26.71 -6.05 -8.75
CA GLN A 95 -27.90 -6.91 -8.84
C GLN A 95 -28.85 -6.26 -9.85
N VAL A 96 -28.70 -6.61 -11.13
CA VAL A 96 -29.74 -6.34 -12.13
C VAL A 96 -30.93 -7.23 -11.76
N ALA A 97 -31.94 -6.63 -11.13
CA ALA A 97 -33.21 -7.30 -10.87
C ALA A 97 -33.86 -7.69 -12.21
N PRO A 98 -34.16 -8.97 -12.48
CA PRO A 98 -35.03 -9.31 -13.59
C PRO A 98 -36.45 -8.91 -13.17
N ALA A 99 -36.96 -7.88 -13.84
CA ALA A 99 -38.36 -7.55 -13.86
C ALA A 99 -39.16 -8.77 -14.37
N GLY A 100 -40.20 -9.14 -13.61
CA GLY A 100 -41.28 -10.00 -14.08
C GLY A 100 -41.23 -11.43 -13.55
N THR A 101 -42.08 -11.73 -12.58
CA THR A 101 -43.26 -12.60 -12.79
C THR A 101 -44.06 -12.64 -11.50
N THR A 102 -45.11 -11.84 -11.47
CA THR A 102 -46.28 -12.06 -10.61
C THR A 102 -46.95 -13.36 -11.04
N THR A 103 -47.16 -14.32 -10.14
CA THR A 103 -48.47 -15.00 -10.03
C THR A 103 -48.66 -15.72 -8.70
N LEU A 104 -49.78 -15.35 -8.09
CA LEU A 104 -50.45 -15.83 -6.89
C LEU A 104 -50.68 -17.34 -6.88
N SER A 105 -50.66 -17.99 -5.70
CA SER A 105 -51.90 -18.40 -5.00
C SER A 105 -51.64 -19.23 -3.72
N PRO A 106 -52.53 -19.14 -2.72
CA PRO A 106 -52.40 -19.80 -1.41
C PRO A 106 -53.02 -21.21 -1.44
N THR A 107 -52.53 -22.14 -0.63
CA THR A 107 -53.25 -23.38 -0.33
C THR A 107 -53.40 -23.52 1.17
N MET A 108 -54.64 -23.30 1.61
CA MET A 108 -55.14 -23.59 2.95
C MET A 108 -54.84 -25.06 3.29
N SER A 109 -54.27 -25.30 4.48
CA SER A 109 -54.26 -26.62 5.10
C SER A 109 -55.12 -26.57 6.36
N THR A 110 -56.20 -27.35 6.28
CA THR A 110 -57.31 -27.49 7.20
C THR A 110 -56.89 -27.90 8.62
N SER A 111 -57.46 -27.19 9.60
CA SER A 111 -57.46 -27.52 11.02
C SER A 111 -58.05 -28.91 11.29
N ARG A 112 -57.33 -29.75 12.02
CA ARG A 112 -57.88 -30.96 12.65
C ARG A 112 -57.87 -30.73 14.17
N GLN A 113 -59.05 -30.44 14.74
CA GLN A 113 -59.28 -30.53 16.19
C GLN A 113 -59.23 -32.01 16.62
N PRO A 114 -58.76 -32.32 17.84
CA PRO A 114 -59.09 -33.56 18.52
C PRO A 114 -60.34 -33.40 19.41
N ALA A 115 -61.03 -34.52 19.57
CA ALA A 115 -62.31 -34.72 20.23
C ALA A 115 -62.33 -34.43 21.75
N SER A 116 -63.50 -33.98 22.22
CA SER A 116 -64.11 -34.28 23.51
C SER A 116 -65.63 -34.20 23.38
#